data_AF-A0A1F9B3S3-F1
#
_entry.id   AF-A0A1F9B3S3-F1
#
_cell.length_a   1.000
_cell.length_b   1.000
_cell.length_c   1.000
_cell.angle_alpha   90.00
_cell.angle_beta   90.00
_cell.angle_gamma   90.00
#
_symmetry.space_group_name_H-M   'P 1'
#
loop_
_entity.id
_entity.type
_entity.pdbx_description
1 polymer ?
#
loop_
_entity_poly.entity_id
_entity_poly.type
_entity_poly.pdbx_seq_one_letter_code
_entity_poly.pdbx_strand_id
1 'polypeptide(L)'
;MESKVPEWFLSFYESLFSAQLRAVRQLKSPKLKRPKRKVDERMSNMDMTIDILRRSQRPLHVSEIIAQVKANYGVTLDRESLVSALVKKVHRRQGLSRSAPNTFEIEAERR
;
A
#
# COMPACT_ATOMS: atom_id res chain seq x y z
N MET A 1 -3.68 -9.53 48.52
CA MET A 1 -3.23 -10.25 47.31
C MET A 1 -3.71 -9.45 46.12
N GLU A 2 -2.82 -8.71 45.45
CA GLU A 2 -3.21 -7.96 44.25
C GLU A 2 -3.52 -8.95 43.13
N SER A 3 -4.80 -9.13 42.83
CA SER A 3 -5.26 -9.85 41.66
C SER A 3 -4.90 -9.06 40.42
N LYS A 4 -3.61 -9.14 40.02
CA LYS A 4 -3.11 -8.56 38.78
C LYS A 4 -3.83 -9.26 37.64
N VAL A 5 -4.75 -8.53 37.01
CA VAL A 5 -5.38 -8.98 35.77
C VAL A 5 -4.26 -9.31 34.78
N PRO A 6 -4.27 -10.51 34.17
CA PRO A 6 -3.19 -10.90 33.27
C PRO A 6 -3.06 -9.90 32.10
N GLU A 7 -1.83 -9.49 31.78
CA GLU A 7 -1.55 -8.51 30.71
C GLU A 7 -2.13 -8.95 29.36
N TRP A 8 -2.11 -10.25 29.08
CA TRP A 8 -2.69 -10.82 27.85
C TRP A 8 -4.21 -10.60 27.76
N PHE A 9 -4.89 -10.56 28.91
CA PHE A 9 -6.33 -10.33 28.99
C PHE A 9 -6.63 -8.87 28.64
N LEU A 10 -5.89 -7.93 29.22
CA LEU A 10 -6.02 -6.50 28.89
C LEU A 10 -5.71 -6.24 27.41
N SER A 11 -4.63 -6.81 26.90
CA SER A 11 -4.24 -6.73 25.48
C SER A 11 -5.31 -7.32 24.55
N PHE A 12 -5.94 -8.43 24.95
CA PHE A 12 -7.02 -9.05 24.19
C PHE A 12 -8.24 -8.13 24.09
N TYR A 13 -8.68 -7.55 25.21
CA TYR A 13 -9.81 -6.62 25.23
C TYR A 13 -9.49 -5.31 24.51
N GLU A 14 -8.27 -4.79 24.62
CA GLU A 14 -7.84 -3.62 23.86
C GLU A 14 -7.94 -3.87 22.35
N SER A 15 -7.44 -5.02 21.88
CA SER A 15 -7.57 -5.43 20.48
C SER A 15 -9.04 -5.57 20.07
N LEU A 16 -9.86 -6.21 20.90
CA LEU A 16 -11.29 -6.40 20.64
C LEU A 16 -12.03 -5.06 20.52
N PHE A 17 -11.82 -4.14 21.46
CA PHE A 17 -12.43 -2.82 21.43
C PHE A 17 -11.96 -2.00 20.24
N SER A 18 -10.66 -2.08 19.89
CA SER A 18 -10.14 -1.42 18.70
C SER A 18 -10.82 -1.91 17.41
N ALA A 19 -11.07 -3.21 17.31
CA ALA A 19 -11.74 -3.84 16.17
C ALA A 19 -13.23 -3.45 16.09
N GLN A 20 -13.93 -3.49 17.21
CA GLN A 20 -15.33 -3.05 17.31
C GLN A 20 -15.47 -1.57 16.96
N LEU A 21 -14.61 -0.72 17.49
CA LEU A 21 -14.63 0.72 17.25
C LEU A 21 -14.29 1.04 15.78
N ARG A 22 -13.42 0.24 15.16
CA ARG A 22 -13.16 0.29 13.71
C ARG A 22 -14.38 -0.13 12.89
N ALA A 23 -15.12 -1.16 13.31
CA ALA A 23 -16.35 -1.59 12.63
C ALA A 23 -17.44 -0.52 12.73
N VAL A 24 -17.66 0.05 13.91
CA VAL A 24 -18.63 1.16 14.13
C VAL A 24 -18.26 2.38 13.29
N ARG A 25 -16.97 2.75 13.22
CA ARG A 25 -16.52 3.86 12.36
C ARG A 25 -16.75 3.60 10.87
N GLN A 26 -16.66 2.34 10.42
CA GLN A 26 -16.96 1.96 9.03
C GLN A 26 -18.46 2.02 8.74
N LEU A 27 -19.30 1.57 9.68
CA LEU A 27 -20.76 1.62 9.53
C LEU A 27 -21.31 3.05 9.61
N LYS A 28 -20.75 3.88 10.50
CA LYS A 28 -21.15 5.30 10.64
C LYS A 28 -20.68 6.18 9.48
N SER A 29 -19.73 5.71 8.66
CA SER A 29 -19.20 6.47 7.52
C SER A 29 -19.02 5.54 6.32
N PRO A 30 -20.10 5.23 5.57
CA PRO A 30 -20.02 4.36 4.39
C PRO A 30 -19.26 5.00 3.21
N LYS A 31 -18.78 6.24 3.36
CA LYS A 31 -17.94 6.92 2.37
C LYS A 31 -16.58 7.27 2.98
N LEU A 32 -15.56 6.60 2.46
CA LEU A 32 -14.14 6.99 2.44
C LEU A 32 -13.39 6.95 3.79
N LYS A 33 -12.86 5.76 4.13
CA LYS A 33 -11.49 5.67 4.66
C LYS A 33 -10.75 4.49 4.03
N ARG A 34 -10.24 4.72 2.80
CA ARG A 34 -8.95 4.13 2.42
C ARG A 34 -7.98 4.41 3.57
N PRO A 35 -7.16 3.43 3.99
CA PRO A 35 -6.36 3.57 5.20
C PRO A 35 -5.52 4.84 5.10
N LYS A 36 -5.75 5.80 6.01
CA LYS A 36 -4.78 6.86 6.30
C LYS A 36 -3.54 6.17 6.84
N ARG A 37 -2.63 5.76 5.94
CA ARG A 37 -1.30 5.32 6.33
C ARG A 37 -0.46 6.57 6.57
N LYS A 38 0.30 6.48 7.66
CA LYS A 38 1.16 7.51 8.24
C LYS A 38 1.80 8.36 7.14
N VAL A 39 1.49 9.65 7.16
CA VAL A 39 2.23 10.67 6.44
C VAL A 39 3.48 10.92 7.28
N ASP A 40 4.38 9.94 7.28
CA ASP A 40 5.76 10.12 7.71
C ASP A 40 6.62 9.57 6.60
N GLU A 41 7.59 10.38 6.20
CA GLU A 41 8.43 10.30 5.02
C GLU A 41 7.75 10.64 3.68
N ARG A 42 8.41 11.57 2.98
CA ARG A 42 8.16 11.96 1.59
C ARG A 42 8.24 10.71 0.70
N MET A 43 7.18 9.90 0.64
CA MET A 43 7.15 8.75 -0.27
C MET A 43 7.38 9.27 -1.67
N SER A 44 8.46 8.81 -2.31
CA SER A 44 8.75 9.18 -3.69
C SER A 44 7.63 8.65 -4.58
N ASN A 45 7.39 9.30 -5.72
CA ASN A 45 6.49 8.80 -6.76
C ASN A 45 6.75 7.32 -7.11
N MET A 46 8.01 6.90 -7.01
CA MET A 46 8.39 5.50 -7.17
C MET A 46 7.93 4.60 -6.02
N ASP A 47 7.98 5.06 -4.78
CA ASP A 47 7.56 4.25 -3.62
C ASP A 47 6.05 4.06 -3.62
N MET A 48 5.28 5.09 -4.01
CA MET A 48 3.83 4.96 -4.22
C MET A 48 3.50 3.93 -5.31
N THR A 49 4.26 3.93 -6.40
CA THR A 49 4.09 2.98 -7.50
C THR A 49 4.41 1.55 -7.05
N ILE A 50 5.50 1.37 -6.29
CA ILE A 50 5.89 0.07 -5.73
C ILE A 50 4.84 -0.42 -4.74
N ASP A 51 4.32 0.43 -3.87
CA ASP A 51 3.27 0.04 -2.92
C ASP A 51 1.99 -0.42 -3.65
N ILE A 52 1.62 0.23 -4.75
CA ILE A 52 0.50 -0.20 -5.60
C ILE A 52 0.77 -1.56 -6.25
N LEU A 53 1.94 -1.74 -6.85
CA LEU A 53 2.30 -3.01 -7.45
C LEU A 53 2.32 -4.13 -6.39
N ARG A 54 2.86 -3.87 -5.18
CA ARG A 54 2.89 -4.84 -4.07
C ARG A 54 1.48 -5.22 -3.60
N ARG A 55 0.58 -4.25 -3.51
CA ARG A 55 -0.82 -4.49 -3.11
C ARG A 55 -1.59 -5.27 -4.17
N SER A 56 -1.29 -5.02 -5.44
CA SER A 56 -1.98 -5.68 -6.55
C SER A 56 -1.55 -7.13 -6.75
N GLN A 57 -0.33 -7.49 -6.32
CA GLN A 57 0.30 -8.83 -6.49
C GLN A 57 0.13 -9.40 -7.92
N ARG A 58 0.01 -8.53 -8.91
CA ARG A 58 -0.22 -8.88 -10.31
C ARG A 58 0.51 -7.89 -11.21
N PRO A 59 0.86 -8.30 -12.44
CA PRO A 59 1.37 -7.36 -13.43
C PRO A 59 0.32 -6.26 -13.70
N LEU A 60 0.72 -4.99 -13.54
CA LEU A 60 -0.15 -3.84 -13.82
C LEU A 60 0.40 -3.03 -15.00
N HIS A 61 -0.51 -2.60 -15.88
CA HIS A 61 -0.19 -1.66 -16.93
C HIS A 61 0.05 -0.25 -16.35
N VAL A 62 0.95 0.52 -16.95
CA VAL A 62 1.31 1.89 -16.54
C VAL A 62 0.09 2.78 -16.33
N SER A 63 -0.90 2.72 -17.21
CA SER A 63 -2.12 3.51 -17.08
C SER A 63 -2.92 3.13 -15.82
N GLU A 64 -2.96 1.84 -15.46
CA GLU A 64 -3.62 1.38 -14.24
C GLU A 64 -2.86 1.82 -12.99
N ILE A 65 -1.53 1.79 -13.04
CA ILE A 65 -0.67 2.30 -11.97
C ILE A 65 -0.97 3.78 -11.74
N ILE A 66 -1.00 4.60 -12.79
CA ILE A 66 -1.30 6.04 -12.69
C ILE A 66 -2.71 6.27 -12.11
N ALA A 67 -3.71 5.51 -12.58
CA ALA A 67 -5.07 5.60 -12.08
C ALA A 67 -5.15 5.22 -10.58
N GLN A 68 -4.45 4.17 -10.17
CA GLN A 68 -4.40 3.74 -8.77
C GLN A 68 -3.60 4.72 -7.89
N VAL A 69 -2.51 5.32 -8.38
CA VAL A 69 -1.78 6.35 -7.63
C VAL A 69 -2.67 7.57 -7.42
N LYS A 70 -3.32 8.04 -8.48
CA LYS A 70 -4.25 9.17 -8.40
C LYS A 70 -5.40 8.86 -7.44
N ALA A 71 -5.96 7.65 -7.48
CA ALA A 71 -7.03 7.25 -6.57
C ALA A 71 -6.57 7.08 -5.11
N ASN A 72 -5.39 6.52 -4.87
CA ASN A 72 -4.93 6.16 -3.53
C ASN A 72 -4.17 7.30 -2.83
N TYR A 73 -3.42 8.11 -3.57
CA TYR A 73 -2.55 9.17 -3.05
C TYR A 73 -2.93 10.57 -3.51
N GLY A 74 -3.81 10.72 -4.52
CA GLY A 74 -4.19 12.03 -5.05
C GLY A 74 -3.12 12.70 -5.91
N VAL A 75 -2.03 12.00 -6.23
CA VAL A 75 -0.92 12.52 -7.04
C VAL A 75 -1.12 12.17 -8.51
N THR A 76 -0.99 13.16 -9.39
CA THR A 76 -0.94 12.97 -10.85
C THR A 76 0.49 12.71 -11.29
N LEU A 77 0.73 11.53 -11.86
CA LEU A 77 2.01 11.12 -12.39
C LEU A 77 2.01 11.25 -13.91
N ASP A 78 3.14 11.72 -14.45
CA ASP A 78 3.38 11.73 -15.89
C ASP A 78 3.76 10.33 -16.39
N ARG A 79 3.15 9.93 -17.52
CA ARG A 79 3.31 8.58 -18.09
C ARG A 79 4.75 8.32 -18.53
N GLU A 80 5.38 9.27 -19.22
CA GLU A 80 6.71 9.10 -19.79
C GLU A 80 7.77 9.09 -18.67
N SER A 81 7.60 9.98 -17.69
CA SER A 81 8.43 10.02 -16.49
C SER A 81 8.37 8.71 -15.69
N LEU A 82 7.16 8.16 -15.52
CA LEU A 82 6.95 6.90 -14.78
C LEU A 82 7.53 5.69 -15.53
N VAL A 83 7.33 5.59 -16.83
CA VAL A 83 7.92 4.51 -17.65
C VAL A 83 9.43 4.56 -17.58
N SER A 84 10.04 5.74 -17.74
CA SER A 84 11.49 5.91 -17.65
C SER A 84 12.03 5.52 -16.27
N ALA A 85 11.36 5.96 -15.20
CA ALA A 85 11.72 5.61 -13.83
C ALA A 85 11.61 4.09 -13.56
N LEU A 86 10.52 3.45 -14.02
CA LEU A 86 10.32 2.02 -13.87
C LEU A 86 11.34 1.20 -14.66
N VAL A 87 11.61 1.57 -15.91
CA VAL A 87 12.64 0.91 -16.74
C VAL A 87 14.02 1.03 -16.10
N LYS A 88 14.38 2.20 -15.57
CA LYS A 88 15.64 2.40 -14.82
C LYS A 88 15.70 1.51 -13.59
N LYS A 89 14.58 1.29 -12.89
CA LYS A 89 14.53 0.46 -11.67
C LYS A 89 14.57 -1.04 -11.97
N VAL A 90 13.96 -1.48 -13.08
CA VAL A 90 14.12 -2.83 -13.65
C VAL A 90 15.57 -3.08 -14.04
N HIS A 91 16.22 -2.13 -14.73
CA HIS A 91 17.64 -2.24 -15.11
C HIS A 91 18.58 -2.36 -13.91
N ARG A 92 18.25 -1.71 -12.80
CA ARG A 92 19.01 -1.79 -11.54
C ARG A 92 18.74 -3.09 -10.75
N ARG A 93 17.94 -4.03 -11.28
CA ARG A 93 17.50 -5.29 -10.63
C ARG A 93 16.95 -5.07 -9.20
N GLN A 94 16.24 -3.96 -8.98
CA GLN A 94 15.65 -3.63 -7.67
C GLN A 94 14.26 -4.24 -7.50
N GLY A 95 14.12 -5.56 -7.72
CA GLY A 95 12.88 -6.30 -7.46
C GLY A 95 11.67 -5.90 -8.33
N LEU A 96 11.91 -5.34 -9.52
CA LEU A 96 10.87 -5.14 -10.53
C LEU A 96 11.25 -5.87 -11.81
N SER A 97 10.27 -6.55 -12.39
CA SER A 97 10.36 -7.18 -13.69
C SER A 97 9.34 -6.57 -14.66
N ARG A 98 9.66 -6.61 -15.95
CA ARG A 98 8.74 -6.21 -17.01
C ARG A 98 8.09 -7.46 -17.57
N SER A 99 6.83 -7.68 -17.24
CA SER A 99 6.05 -8.84 -17.70
C SER A 99 5.58 -8.68 -19.15
N ALA A 100 5.26 -7.45 -19.58
CA ALA A 100 4.83 -7.15 -20.95
C ALA A 100 5.11 -5.68 -21.33
N PRO A 101 4.83 -5.25 -22.58
CA PRO A 101 4.92 -3.83 -22.93
C PRO A 101 4.09 -2.97 -21.98
N ASN A 102 4.72 -1.93 -21.41
CA ASN A 102 4.09 -1.03 -20.42
C ASN A 102 3.44 -1.74 -19.22
N THR A 103 3.87 -2.96 -18.90
CA THR A 103 3.31 -3.76 -17.82
C THR A 103 4.42 -4.19 -16.90
N PHE A 104 4.30 -3.82 -15.63
CA PHE A 104 5.32 -4.00 -14.63
C PHE A 104 4.81 -4.88 -13.50
N GLU A 105 5.70 -5.70 -12.98
CA GLU A 105 5.43 -6.61 -11.89
C GLU A 105 6.56 -6.47 -10.85
N ILE A 106 6.24 -6.74 -9.60
CA ILE A 106 7.25 -6.85 -8.55
C ILE A 106 7.71 -8.28 -8.53
N GLU A 107 9.01 -8.46 -8.76
CA GLU A 107 9.68 -9.73 -8.57
C GLU A 107 9.76 -9.92 -7.05
N ALA A 108 8.74 -10.57 -6.50
CA ALA A 108 8.74 -10.94 -5.11
C ALA A 108 9.97 -11.83 -4.89
N GLU A 109 10.90 -11.35 -4.07
CA GLU A 109 11.99 -12.15 -3.53
C GLU A 109 11.34 -13.40 -2.91
N ARG A 110 11.35 -14.51 -3.65
CA ARG A 110 11.05 -15.83 -3.07
C ARG A 110 12.16 -16.04 -2.06
N ARG A 111 11.82 -15.77 -0.79
CA ARG A 111 12.57 -16.26 0.36
C ARG A 111 12.81 -17.76 0.26
#